data_AF-A0A417Y4E0-F1
#
_entry.id   AF-A0A417Y4E0-F1
#
_cell.length_a   1.000
_cell.length_b   1.000
_cell.length_c   1.000
_cell.angle_alpha   90.00
_cell.angle_beta   90.00
_cell.angle_gamma   90.00
#
_symmetry.space_group_name_H-M   'P 1'
#
loop_
_entity.id
_entity.type
_entity.pdbx_description
1 polymer ?
#
loop_
_entity_poly.entity_id
_entity_poly.type
_entity_poly.pdbx_seq_one_letter_code
_entity_poly.pdbx_strand_id
1 'polypeptide(L)'
;MRRAAPQARWRVALAGAVTGGLVLLAAAGCSDEQPPGESAPALAERLDKVDAAIEDGELGEARRAVDELVAETARALVADEITDDEADRIFDAAREVLAELPAPKEGDDE
;
A
#
# COMPACT_ATOMS: atom_id res chain seq x y z
N MET A 1 3.31 3.16 -47.94
CA MET A 1 4.78 3.28 -48.07
C MET A 1 5.36 3.91 -46.81
N ARG A 2 5.95 3.13 -45.91
CA ARG A 2 7.15 3.46 -45.10
C ARG A 2 7.66 2.14 -44.50
N ARG A 3 8.99 2.01 -44.60
CA ARG A 3 9.91 0.88 -44.32
C ARG A 3 9.99 0.63 -42.79
N ALA A 4 10.56 -0.43 -42.20
CA ALA A 4 11.42 -1.54 -42.57
C ALA A 4 11.29 -2.62 -41.46
N ALA A 5 11.54 -3.88 -41.82
CA ALA A 5 11.70 -5.04 -40.95
C ALA A 5 13.13 -5.05 -40.31
N PRO A 6 13.75 -6.16 -39.84
CA PRO A 6 13.27 -7.43 -39.24
C PRO A 6 14.16 -7.92 -38.04
N GLN A 7 13.78 -9.04 -37.39
CA GLN A 7 14.65 -10.00 -36.64
C GLN A 7 15.31 -9.47 -35.34
N ALA A 8 15.78 -10.25 -34.37
CA ALA A 8 16.13 -11.65 -34.33
C ALA A 8 16.08 -12.12 -32.88
N ARG A 9 15.55 -13.33 -32.68
CA ARG A 9 15.68 -14.11 -31.45
C ARG A 9 17.17 -14.43 -31.26
N TRP A 10 17.82 -13.85 -30.27
CA TRP A 10 19.19 -14.24 -29.89
C TRP A 10 19.20 -14.75 -28.46
N ARG A 11 19.38 -16.07 -28.37
CA ARG A 11 19.83 -16.80 -27.20
C ARG A 11 21.23 -16.29 -26.83
N VAL A 12 21.45 -15.87 -25.60
CA VAL A 12 22.77 -15.96 -24.96
C VAL A 12 22.56 -16.49 -23.55
N ALA A 13 22.77 -17.79 -23.39
CA ALA A 13 23.13 -18.37 -22.12
C ALA A 13 24.63 -18.10 -21.91
N LEU A 14 25.01 -17.52 -20.77
CA LEU A 14 26.40 -17.56 -20.31
C LEU A 14 26.42 -17.74 -18.79
N ALA A 15 26.82 -18.94 -18.41
CA ALA A 15 27.34 -19.27 -17.09
C ALA A 15 28.72 -18.62 -16.91
N GLY A 16 29.04 -18.15 -15.71
CA GLY A 16 30.37 -17.65 -15.37
C GLY A 16 30.48 -17.27 -13.89
N ALA A 17 31.18 -18.10 -13.12
CA ALA A 17 31.37 -17.98 -11.68
C ALA A 17 32.67 -17.25 -11.33
N VAL A 18 32.63 -16.48 -10.22
CA VAL A 18 33.71 -16.07 -9.30
C VAL A 18 34.79 -15.12 -9.84
N THR A 19 34.93 -13.92 -9.25
CA THR A 19 36.15 -13.43 -8.56
C THR A 19 35.90 -12.05 -7.92
N GLY A 20 35.88 -12.00 -6.58
CA GLY A 20 36.53 -11.00 -5.72
C GLY A 20 36.26 -9.50 -5.86
N GLY A 21 35.78 -8.89 -4.77
CA GLY A 21 36.32 -7.59 -4.33
C GLY A 21 35.30 -6.56 -3.79
N LEU A 22 35.43 -6.29 -2.49
CA LEU A 22 35.19 -5.00 -1.83
C LEU A 22 33.75 -4.56 -1.46
N VAL A 23 33.39 -4.89 -0.21
CA VAL A 23 32.76 -4.05 0.83
C VAL A 23 32.19 -2.69 0.40
N LEU A 24 30.87 -2.52 0.59
CA LEU A 24 30.28 -1.32 1.19
C LEU A 24 29.15 -1.75 2.14
N LEU A 25 29.44 -1.77 3.45
CA LEU A 25 28.43 -1.61 4.48
C LEU A 25 27.83 -0.20 4.33
N ALA A 26 26.59 -0.11 3.87
CA ALA A 26 25.62 0.91 4.24
C ALA A 26 24.36 0.74 3.39
N ALA A 27 23.40 -0.05 3.89
CA ALA A 27 22.01 0.32 3.75
C ALA A 27 21.37 0.03 5.10
N ALA A 28 20.79 1.07 5.68
CA ALA A 28 19.92 0.97 6.83
C ALA A 28 18.95 -0.20 6.64
N GLY A 29 18.53 -0.83 7.75
CA GLY A 29 17.37 -1.71 7.70
C GLY A 29 16.21 -0.93 7.10
N CYS A 30 15.92 -1.18 5.82
CA CYS A 30 14.54 -1.35 5.45
C CYS A 30 14.14 -2.60 6.22
N SER A 31 13.53 -2.41 7.39
CA SER A 31 12.55 -3.39 7.83
C SER A 31 11.71 -3.64 6.58
N ASP A 32 11.75 -4.87 6.09
CA ASP A 32 10.89 -5.41 5.05
C ASP A 32 9.48 -5.44 5.64
N GLU A 33 9.00 -4.26 6.02
CA GLU A 33 7.77 -4.09 6.73
C GLU A 33 6.74 -4.00 5.64
N GLN A 34 6.45 -5.21 5.14
CA GLN A 34 5.43 -5.51 4.18
C GLN A 34 4.22 -4.62 4.52
N PRO A 35 3.75 -3.76 3.60
CA PRO A 35 2.54 -3.00 3.83
C PRO A 35 1.44 -3.97 4.28
N PRO A 36 0.66 -3.63 5.31
CA PRO A 36 -0.24 -4.59 5.95
C PRO A 36 -1.30 -5.17 4.99
N GLY A 37 -1.53 -4.53 3.84
CA GLY A 37 -2.39 -5.03 2.77
C GLY A 37 -1.85 -6.25 2.00
N GLU A 38 -0.57 -6.64 2.14
CA GLU A 38 -0.05 -7.83 1.46
C GLU A 38 -0.43 -9.14 2.17
N SER A 39 -0.72 -9.10 3.48
CA SER A 39 -1.23 -10.23 4.24
C SER A 39 -2.76 -10.33 4.19
N ALA A 40 -3.45 -9.19 4.01
CA ALA A 40 -4.90 -9.08 4.00
C ALA A 40 -5.42 -8.35 2.73
N PRO A 41 -5.86 -9.08 1.68
CA PRO A 41 -6.30 -8.46 0.41
C PRO A 41 -7.46 -7.48 0.58
N ALA A 42 -8.39 -7.77 1.51
CA ALA A 42 -9.50 -6.87 1.82
C ALA A 42 -9.01 -5.53 2.36
N LEU A 43 -7.92 -5.52 3.13
CA LEU A 43 -7.32 -4.30 3.66
C LEU A 43 -6.69 -3.45 2.55
N ALA A 44 -6.01 -4.08 1.59
CA ALA A 44 -5.46 -3.37 0.42
C ALA A 44 -6.57 -2.63 -0.36
N GLU A 45 -7.69 -3.30 -0.64
CA GLU A 45 -8.83 -2.67 -1.31
C GLU A 45 -9.43 -1.49 -0.53
N ARG A 46 -9.33 -1.48 0.80
CA ARG A 46 -9.79 -0.35 1.63
C ARG A 46 -8.83 0.83 1.57
N LEU A 47 -7.52 0.56 1.61
CA LEU A 47 -6.51 1.60 1.47
C LEU A 47 -6.64 2.30 0.11
N ASP A 48 -6.81 1.54 -0.98
CA ASP A 48 -7.01 2.10 -2.32
C ASP A 48 -8.25 3.02 -2.41
N LYS A 49 -9.32 2.67 -1.68
CA LYS A 49 -10.55 3.51 -1.63
C LYS A 49 -10.34 4.79 -0.85
N VAL A 50 -9.59 4.73 0.26
CA VAL A 50 -9.24 5.94 1.03
C VAL A 50 -8.42 6.88 0.15
N ASP A 51 -7.40 6.36 -0.52
CA ASP A 51 -6.53 7.15 -1.40
C ASP A 51 -7.33 7.80 -2.54
N ALA A 52 -8.15 7.02 -3.25
CA ALA A 52 -8.99 7.53 -4.33
C ALA A 52 -9.94 8.66 -3.87
N ALA A 53 -10.61 8.48 -2.72
CA ALA A 53 -11.54 9.49 -2.22
C ALA A 53 -10.84 10.79 -1.78
N ILE A 54 -9.60 10.70 -1.27
CA ILE A 54 -8.77 11.87 -0.95
C ILE A 54 -8.32 12.57 -2.24
N GLU A 55 -7.85 11.82 -3.24
CA GLU A 55 -7.40 12.35 -4.53
C GLU A 55 -8.53 13.07 -5.29
N ASP A 56 -9.73 12.50 -5.26
CA ASP A 56 -10.92 13.07 -5.92
C ASP A 56 -11.55 14.23 -5.12
N GLY A 57 -11.05 14.51 -3.91
CA GLY A 57 -11.55 15.57 -3.03
C GLY A 57 -12.93 15.28 -2.45
N GLU A 58 -13.37 14.02 -2.48
CA GLU A 58 -14.65 13.56 -1.96
C GLU A 58 -14.56 13.33 -0.45
N LEU A 59 -14.42 14.41 0.33
CA LEU A 59 -14.05 14.34 1.75
C LEU A 59 -15.04 13.53 2.62
N GLY A 60 -16.32 13.50 2.24
CA GLY A 60 -17.33 12.66 2.89
C GLY A 60 -17.16 11.17 2.59
N GLU A 61 -16.79 10.83 1.35
CA GLU A 61 -16.41 9.46 0.95
C GLU A 61 -15.09 9.06 1.61
N ALA A 62 -14.11 9.96 1.67
CA ALA A 62 -12.82 9.70 2.32
C ALA A 62 -13.01 9.36 3.80
N ARG A 63 -13.87 10.10 4.52
CA ARG A 63 -14.20 9.79 5.92
C ARG A 63 -14.83 8.40 6.05
N ARG A 64 -15.83 8.08 5.22
CA ARG A 64 -16.49 6.76 5.21
C ARG A 64 -15.51 5.63 4.88
N ALA A 65 -14.63 5.85 3.90
CA ALA A 65 -13.61 4.88 3.52
C ALA A 65 -12.61 4.60 4.66
N VAL A 66 -12.20 5.64 5.41
CA VAL A 66 -11.32 5.47 6.57
C VAL A 66 -12.03 4.74 7.72
N ASP A 67 -13.31 5.04 7.97
CA ASP A 67 -14.09 4.30 8.98
C ASP A 67 -14.24 2.82 8.61
N GLU A 68 -14.47 2.52 7.32
CA GLU A 68 -14.50 1.16 6.80
C GLU A 68 -13.13 0.46 6.88
N LEU A 69 -12.04 1.19 6.63
CA LEU A 69 -10.67 0.70 6.81
C LEU A 69 -10.44 0.27 8.27
N VAL A 70 -10.80 1.12 9.23
CA VAL A 70 -10.67 0.82 10.67
C VAL A 70 -11.48 -0.44 11.05
N ALA A 71 -12.71 -0.55 10.55
CA ALA A 71 -13.55 -1.71 10.81
C ALA A 71 -12.95 -2.99 10.24
N GLU A 72 -12.36 -2.94 9.04
CA GLU A 72 -11.74 -4.10 8.41
C GLU A 72 -10.41 -4.49 9.09
N THR A 73 -9.58 -3.51 9.48
CA THR A 73 -8.37 -3.75 10.29
C THR A 73 -8.70 -4.49 11.59
N ALA A 74 -9.76 -4.08 12.29
CA ALA A 74 -10.19 -4.76 13.51
C ALA A 74 -10.61 -6.22 13.25
N ARG A 75 -11.24 -6.51 12.11
CA ARG A 75 -11.60 -7.88 11.72
C ARG A 75 -10.37 -8.71 11.36
N ALA A 76 -9.45 -8.15 10.59
CA ALA A 76 -8.20 -8.79 10.20
C ALA A 76 -7.34 -9.14 11.42
N LEU A 77 -7.28 -8.23 12.42
CA LEU A 77 -6.60 -8.50 13.69
C LEU A 77 -7.23 -9.68 14.44
N VAL A 78 -8.56 -9.69 14.60
CA VAL A 78 -9.27 -10.78 15.29
C VAL A 78 -9.14 -12.12 14.55
N ALA A 79 -8.95 -12.09 13.23
CA ALA A 79 -8.74 -13.26 12.39
C ALA A 79 -7.28 -13.75 12.34
N ASP A 80 -6.36 -13.09 13.07
CA ASP A 80 -4.91 -13.32 13.03
C ASP A 80 -4.32 -13.16 11.60
N GLU A 81 -4.95 -12.34 10.75
CA GLU A 81 -4.47 -12.03 9.39
C GLU A 81 -3.40 -10.92 9.37
N ILE A 82 -3.39 -10.09 10.41
CA ILE A 82 -2.37 -9.07 10.69
C ILE A 82 -1.97 -9.14 12.16
N THR A 83 -0.77 -8.66 12.47
CA THR A 83 -0.26 -8.54 13.84
C THR A 83 -0.85 -7.34 14.58
N ASP A 84 -0.78 -7.36 15.92
CA ASP A 84 -1.16 -6.19 16.74
C ASP A 84 -0.37 -4.93 16.34
N ASP A 85 0.94 -5.06 16.07
CA ASP A 85 1.80 -3.95 15.65
C ASP A 85 1.41 -3.37 14.28
N GLU A 86 0.93 -4.21 13.35
CA GLU A 86 0.38 -3.76 12.07
C GLU A 86 -0.96 -3.04 12.26
N ALA A 87 -1.85 -3.61 13.07
CA ALA A 87 -3.15 -3.02 13.37
C ALA A 87 -3.00 -1.65 14.04
N ASP A 88 -2.12 -1.52 15.03
CA ASP A 88 -1.85 -0.27 15.74
C ASP A 88 -1.37 0.83 14.79
N ARG A 89 -0.43 0.51 13.89
CA ARG A 89 0.05 1.47 12.88
C ARG A 89 -1.08 1.94 11.95
N ILE A 90 -1.97 1.04 11.52
CA ILE A 90 -3.12 1.42 10.69
C ILE A 90 -4.10 2.28 11.48
N PHE A 91 -4.38 1.94 12.75
CA PHE A 91 -5.29 2.72 13.59
C PHE A 91 -4.75 4.11 13.91
N ASP A 92 -3.44 4.25 14.12
CA ASP A 92 -2.79 5.54 14.32
C ASP A 92 -2.88 6.38 13.04
N ALA A 93 -2.53 5.82 11.88
CA ALA A 93 -2.63 6.51 10.59
C ALA A 93 -4.08 6.93 10.26
N ALA A 94 -5.06 6.05 10.49
CA ALA A 94 -6.47 6.38 10.29
C ALA A 94 -6.93 7.54 11.17
N ARG A 95 -6.47 7.59 12.44
CA ARG A 95 -6.75 8.70 13.36
C ARG A 95 -6.16 10.01 12.87
N GLU A 96 -4.94 10.00 12.35
CA GLU A 96 -4.30 11.17 11.76
C GLU A 96 -5.08 11.69 10.53
N VAL A 97 -5.44 10.80 9.61
CA VAL A 97 -6.24 11.18 8.42
C VAL A 97 -7.59 11.78 8.82
N LEU A 98 -8.31 11.16 9.75
CA LEU A 98 -9.62 11.65 10.21
C LEU A 98 -9.54 13.03 10.90
N ALA A 99 -8.40 13.33 11.54
CA ALA A 99 -8.14 14.61 12.19
C ALA A 99 -7.84 15.74 11.20
N GLU A 100 -7.21 15.41 10.06
CA GLU A 100 -6.93 16.36 8.97
C GLU A 100 -8.14 16.59 8.06
N LEU A 101 -9.04 15.61 7.95
CA LEU A 101 -10.29 15.78 7.20
C LEU A 101 -11.19 16.81 7.88
N PRO A 102 -11.75 17.79 7.14
CA PRO A 102 -12.67 18.75 7.71
C PRO A 102 -13.87 18.04 8.34
N ALA A 103 -14.43 18.66 9.38
CA ALA A 103 -15.64 18.16 10.02
C ALA A 103 -16.76 18.05 8.97
N PRO A 104 -17.61 17.00 9.05
CA PRO A 104 -18.77 16.89 8.20
C PRO A 104 -19.61 18.17 8.34
N LYS A 105 -20.10 18.70 7.22
CA LYS A 105 -21.04 19.81 7.28
C LYS A 105 -22.33 19.25 7.89
N GLU A 106 -22.85 19.90 8.94
CA GLU A 106 -24.15 19.54 9.51
C GLU A 106 -25.20 19.55 8.38
N GLY A 107 -25.64 18.37 7.93
CA GLY A 107 -26.62 18.22 6.85
C GLY A 107 -26.36 17.15 5.79
N ASP A 108 -25.22 16.45 5.80
CA ASP A 108 -24.91 15.38 4.83
C ASP A 108 -25.36 13.96 5.29
N ASP A 109 -26.13 13.88 6.39
CA ASP A 109 -26.78 12.65 6.89
C ASP A 109 -28.26 12.61 6.44
N GLU A 110 -28.55 12.36 5.15
CA GLU A 110 -29.92 12.03 4.69
C GLU A 110 -29.96 10.81 3.77
#